data_AF-A0A2S0JM15-F1
#
_entry.id   AF-A0A2S0JM15-F1
#
_cell.length_a   1.000
_cell.length_b   1.000
_cell.length_c   1.000
_cell.angle_alpha   90.00
_cell.angle_beta   90.00
_cell.angle_gamma   90.00
#
_symmetry.space_group_name_H-M   'P 1'
#
loop_
_entity.id
_entity.type
_entity.pdbx_description
1 polymer ?
#
loop_
_entity_poly.entity_id
_entity_poly.type
_entity_poly.pdbx_seq_one_letter_code
_entity_poly.pdbx_strand_id
1 'polypeptide(L)'
;MDVYDAKQPQTCLICGFTINHNRQGRFTSHLKNEHNLTLDNYLISYFYPIEMVTCQYILCHKKVKLRRGIPNKFCSRRCRGKGEPLTCVICGRLFDEKHRQTKTCSRECASKLRSQNTGKWHNEMPDEQKKVHFKNIISKTANTRKINGTPSWNSGKTGVYSKETIEKIRQAALKQIERETFRKTSIERAIEHFLVEQSIPYKYSFIFEGAQFDFLLLGTNILIECDGDFWHGNPKFYSSFYKIQKRIKARDIEKNQIAVAHGYTLLRFWEDEIKNDFENVKKRIINALLATT
;
A
#
# COMPACT_ATOMS: atom_id res chain seq x y z
N MET A 1 10.98 -54.31 32.66
CA MET A 1 11.75 -53.49 31.71
C MET A 1 13.02 -53.11 32.43
N ASP A 2 14.14 -53.61 31.93
CA ASP A 2 15.35 -53.70 32.75
C ASP A 2 16.07 -52.36 32.76
N VAL A 3 16.27 -51.84 33.97
CA VAL A 3 17.08 -50.63 34.19
C VAL A 3 18.53 -51.08 34.24
N TYR A 4 19.42 -50.33 33.59
CA TYR A 4 20.85 -50.60 33.67
C TYR A 4 21.30 -50.68 35.13
N ASP A 5 21.88 -51.83 35.49
CA ASP A 5 22.49 -52.07 36.79
C ASP A 5 23.89 -52.65 36.60
N ALA A 6 24.90 -51.93 37.07
CA ALA A 6 26.30 -52.34 36.99
C ALA A 6 26.61 -53.64 37.75
N LYS A 7 25.69 -54.15 38.58
CA LYS A 7 25.83 -55.44 39.26
C LYS A 7 25.41 -56.64 38.39
N GLN A 8 24.66 -56.41 37.31
CA GLN A 8 24.15 -57.45 36.43
C GLN A 8 25.12 -57.73 35.28
N PRO A 9 25.06 -58.93 34.67
CA PRO A 9 25.78 -59.23 33.44
C PRO A 9 25.44 -58.24 32.33
N GLN A 10 26.44 -57.81 31.58
CA GLN A 10 26.31 -56.86 30.49
C GLN A 10 26.81 -57.50 29.19
N THR A 11 26.05 -57.28 28.13
CA THR A 11 26.41 -57.67 26.77
C THR A 11 26.43 -56.42 25.90
N CYS A 12 27.54 -56.21 25.19
CA CYS A 12 27.66 -55.12 24.23
C CYS A 12 26.79 -55.43 23.03
N LEU A 13 25.78 -54.60 22.78
CA LEU A 13 24.85 -54.76 21.66
C LEU A 13 25.49 -54.39 20.30
N ILE A 14 26.72 -53.87 20.28
CA ILE A 14 27.45 -53.49 19.07
C ILE A 14 28.33 -54.64 18.57
N CYS A 15 29.08 -55.29 19.47
CA CYS A 15 30.09 -56.30 19.11
C CYS A 15 29.93 -57.65 19.82
N GLY A 16 28.93 -57.80 20.70
CA GLY A 16 28.67 -59.04 21.43
C GLY A 16 29.57 -59.29 22.65
N PHE A 17 30.48 -58.39 23.02
CA PHE A 17 31.32 -58.54 24.21
C PHE A 17 30.50 -58.71 25.50
N THR A 18 30.73 -59.79 26.25
CA THR A 18 30.00 -60.11 27.49
C THR A 18 30.88 -59.97 28.73
N ILE A 19 30.30 -59.48 29.83
CA ILE A 19 30.94 -59.43 31.15
C ILE A 19 29.93 -59.68 32.27
N ASN A 20 30.35 -60.32 33.36
CA ASN A 20 29.45 -60.68 34.47
C ASN A 20 28.95 -59.49 35.31
N HIS A 21 29.69 -58.36 35.33
CA HIS A 21 29.26 -57.12 35.98
C HIS A 21 30.12 -55.92 35.51
N ASN A 22 29.62 -54.69 35.66
CA ASN A 22 30.37 -53.44 35.39
C ASN A 22 30.75 -52.64 36.65
N ARG A 23 30.79 -53.25 37.84
CA ARG A 23 31.15 -52.54 39.09
C ARG A 23 32.51 -51.84 39.05
N GLN A 24 33.45 -52.40 38.30
CA GLN A 24 34.83 -51.91 38.15
C GLN A 24 35.03 -51.06 36.88
N GLY A 25 33.96 -50.73 36.16
CA GLY A 25 34.05 -49.92 34.94
C GLY A 25 34.63 -50.64 33.71
N ARG A 26 34.87 -51.96 33.76
CA ARG A 26 35.46 -52.72 32.65
C ARG A 26 34.62 -52.68 31.36
N PHE A 27 33.29 -52.76 31.48
CA PHE A 27 32.39 -52.57 30.33
C PHE A 27 32.45 -51.14 29.80
N THR A 28 32.55 -50.15 30.70
CA THR A 28 32.71 -48.75 30.33
C THR A 28 34.01 -48.51 29.56
N SER A 29 35.12 -49.11 29.99
CA SER A 29 36.40 -49.03 29.27
C SER A 29 36.33 -49.69 27.91
N HIS A 30 35.67 -50.85 27.80
CA HIS A 30 35.42 -51.51 26.52
C HIS A 30 34.66 -50.60 25.54
N LEU A 31 33.54 -50.01 25.98
CA LEU A 31 32.76 -49.06 25.14
C LEU A 31 33.60 -47.85 24.68
N LYS A 32 34.46 -47.34 25.57
CA LYS A 32 35.32 -46.20 25.26
C LYS A 32 36.41 -46.58 24.25
N ASN A 33 37.06 -47.72 24.43
CA ASN A 33 38.23 -48.09 23.63
C ASN A 33 37.82 -48.67 22.27
N GLU A 34 36.82 -49.56 22.23
CA GLU A 34 36.43 -50.29 21.02
C GLU A 34 35.39 -49.53 20.18
N HIS A 35 34.61 -48.64 20.80
CA HIS A 35 33.50 -47.96 20.13
C HIS A 35 33.54 -46.44 20.27
N ASN A 36 34.51 -45.87 20.99
CA ASN A 36 34.59 -44.44 21.27
C ASN A 36 33.28 -43.86 21.86
N LEU A 37 32.58 -44.67 22.66
CA LEU A 37 31.32 -44.30 23.30
C LEU A 37 31.47 -44.19 24.81
N THR A 38 30.83 -43.18 25.40
CA THR A 38 30.60 -43.16 26.85
C THR A 38 29.48 -44.14 27.20
N LEU A 39 29.48 -44.64 28.45
CA LEU A 39 28.41 -45.50 28.94
C LEU A 39 27.03 -44.84 28.75
N ASP A 40 26.89 -43.54 29.08
CA ASP A 40 25.62 -42.83 28.92
C ASP A 40 25.17 -42.76 27.46
N ASN A 41 26.08 -42.46 26.52
CA ASN A 41 25.74 -42.39 25.10
C ASN A 41 25.37 -43.76 24.54
N TYR A 42 26.05 -44.81 24.99
CA TYR A 42 25.72 -46.19 24.65
C TYR A 42 24.32 -46.55 25.17
N LEU A 43 24.05 -46.30 26.44
CA LEU A 43 22.77 -46.62 27.07
C LEU A 43 21.61 -45.89 26.38
N ILE A 44 21.81 -44.62 26.05
CA ILE A 44 20.80 -43.80 25.36
C ILE A 44 20.56 -44.25 23.91
N SER A 45 21.57 -44.81 23.24
CA SER A 45 21.50 -45.10 21.80
C SER A 45 21.18 -46.56 21.48
N TYR A 46 21.51 -47.48 22.37
CA TYR A 46 21.42 -48.92 22.11
C TYR A 46 20.65 -49.70 23.18
N PHE A 47 20.72 -49.29 24.45
CA PHE A 47 20.14 -50.08 25.55
C PHE A 47 18.67 -49.71 25.83
N TYR A 48 18.39 -48.42 25.98
CA TYR A 48 17.05 -47.95 26.32
C TYR A 48 16.19 -47.71 25.08
N PRO A 49 14.90 -48.07 25.11
CA PRO A 49 13.96 -47.70 24.06
C PRO A 49 13.79 -46.19 23.92
N ILE A 50 13.44 -45.78 22.70
CA ILE A 50 13.43 -44.36 22.30
C ILE A 50 12.48 -43.53 23.17
N GLU A 51 11.35 -44.10 23.57
CA GLU A 51 10.35 -43.48 24.43
C GLU A 51 10.86 -43.17 25.85
N MET A 52 11.79 -43.97 26.38
CA MET A 52 12.39 -43.71 27.69
C MET A 52 13.47 -42.63 27.64
N VAL A 53 14.15 -42.51 26.50
CA VAL A 53 15.27 -41.56 26.33
C VAL A 53 14.84 -40.27 25.68
N THR A 54 13.59 -40.13 25.24
CA THR A 54 13.04 -38.91 24.67
C THR A 54 12.34 -38.07 25.74
N CYS A 55 12.50 -36.75 25.67
CA CYS A 55 11.85 -35.84 26.60
C CYS A 55 10.33 -36.02 26.57
N GLN A 56 9.70 -36.16 27.74
CA GLN A 56 8.24 -36.31 27.86
C GLN A 56 7.44 -35.06 27.48
N TYR A 57 8.10 -33.93 27.21
CA TYR A 57 7.39 -32.74 26.79
C TYR A 57 7.08 -32.84 25.30
N ILE A 58 5.80 -32.85 24.92
CA ILE A 58 5.31 -33.23 23.59
C ILE A 58 5.91 -32.43 22.42
N LEU A 59 6.33 -31.17 22.64
CA LEU A 59 7.00 -30.35 21.61
C LEU A 59 8.54 -30.40 21.68
N CYS A 60 9.11 -31.30 22.48
CA CYS A 60 10.56 -31.46 22.63
C CYS A 60 10.98 -32.87 22.24
N HIS A 61 11.75 -32.96 21.16
CA HIS A 61 12.29 -34.23 20.66
C HIS A 61 13.73 -34.48 21.12
N LYS A 62 14.19 -33.79 22.17
CA LYS A 62 15.57 -33.94 22.67
C LYS A 62 15.70 -35.20 23.52
N LYS A 63 16.85 -35.85 23.38
CA LYS A 63 17.26 -36.93 24.28
C LYS A 63 17.46 -36.40 25.71
N VAL A 64 17.09 -37.21 26.69
CA VAL A 64 17.22 -36.91 28.12
C VAL A 64 18.60 -37.33 28.62
N LYS A 65 19.06 -36.70 29.69
CA LYS A 65 20.27 -37.14 30.39
C LYS A 65 19.93 -38.32 31.29
N LEU A 66 20.91 -39.19 31.55
CA LEU A 66 20.80 -40.21 32.58
C LEU A 66 21.12 -39.62 33.96
N ARG A 67 20.53 -40.19 35.00
CA ARG A 67 20.89 -39.95 36.40
C ARG A 67 21.06 -41.31 37.06
N ARG A 68 22.31 -41.64 37.42
CA ARG A 68 22.67 -42.97 37.96
C ARG A 68 22.23 -44.12 37.04
N GLY A 69 22.48 -43.98 35.73
CA GLY A 69 22.06 -44.95 34.72
C GLY A 69 20.60 -44.82 34.27
N ILE A 70 19.73 -44.11 34.98
CA ILE A 70 18.29 -44.02 34.67
C ILE A 70 17.95 -42.79 33.83
N PRO A 71 17.21 -42.92 32.71
CA PRO A 71 16.75 -41.77 31.93
C PRO A 71 15.87 -40.79 32.74
N ASN A 72 16.17 -39.49 32.68
CA ASN A 72 15.30 -38.47 33.24
C ASN A 72 14.02 -38.32 32.41
N LYS A 73 12.89 -37.96 33.03
CA LYS A 73 11.63 -37.68 32.31
C LYS A 73 11.72 -36.51 31.33
N PHE A 74 12.54 -35.49 31.65
CA PHE A 74 12.67 -34.27 30.87
C PHE A 74 14.14 -33.98 30.57
N CYS A 75 14.40 -33.42 29.38
CA CYS A 75 15.76 -33.06 28.98
C CYS A 75 16.32 -31.84 29.75
N SER A 76 15.47 -31.07 30.43
CA SER A 76 15.85 -29.84 31.15
C SER A 76 14.81 -29.42 32.19
N ARG A 77 15.22 -28.62 33.18
CA ARG A 77 14.30 -27.94 34.13
C ARG A 77 13.25 -27.10 33.40
N ARG A 78 13.62 -26.46 32.29
CA ARG A 78 12.70 -25.68 31.45
C ARG A 78 11.57 -26.55 30.90
N CYS A 79 11.87 -27.72 30.33
CA CYS A 79 10.83 -28.62 29.81
C CYS A 79 9.94 -29.20 30.92
N ARG A 80 10.52 -29.45 32.10
CA ARG A 80 9.76 -29.88 33.29
C ARG A 80 8.76 -28.82 33.77
N GLY A 81 9.11 -27.54 33.66
CA GLY A 81 8.27 -26.42 34.09
C GLY A 81 7.28 -25.92 33.04
N LYS A 82 7.20 -26.55 31.85
CA LYS A 82 6.22 -26.17 30.84
C LYS A 82 4.87 -26.82 31.15
N GLY A 83 3.81 -26.02 31.09
CA GLY A 83 2.44 -26.53 31.06
C GLY A 83 2.08 -27.15 29.72
N GLU A 84 0.82 -27.57 29.58
CA GLU A 84 0.29 -28.12 28.34
C GLU A 84 0.42 -27.12 27.17
N PRO A 85 0.86 -27.57 25.98
CA PRO A 85 0.87 -26.71 24.80
C PRO A 85 -0.55 -26.30 24.38
N LEU A 86 -0.64 -25.18 23.68
CA LEU A 86 -1.89 -24.65 23.15
C LEU A 86 -2.08 -25.05 21.69
N THR A 87 -3.33 -25.14 21.25
CA THR A 87 -3.70 -25.41 19.86
C THR A 87 -3.89 -24.11 19.08
N CYS A 88 -3.22 -23.98 17.95
CA CYS A 88 -3.35 -22.80 17.10
C CYS A 88 -4.75 -22.74 16.44
N VAL A 89 -5.43 -21.60 16.60
CA VAL A 89 -6.79 -21.40 16.03
C VAL A 89 -6.84 -21.37 14.50
N ILE A 90 -5.71 -21.26 13.81
CA ILE A 90 -5.62 -21.19 12.35
C ILE A 90 -5.22 -22.53 11.72
N CYS A 91 -4.21 -23.21 12.26
CA CYS A 91 -3.65 -24.41 11.64
C CYS A 91 -3.74 -25.66 12.52
N GLY A 92 -4.30 -25.56 13.73
CA GLY A 92 -4.45 -26.69 14.65
C GLY A 92 -3.14 -27.20 15.28
N ARG A 93 -1.97 -26.64 14.93
CA ARG A 93 -0.69 -27.08 15.50
C ARG A 93 -0.56 -26.69 16.96
N LEU A 94 0.04 -27.60 17.74
CA LEU A 94 0.40 -27.35 19.14
C LEU A 94 1.59 -26.37 19.22
N PHE A 95 1.56 -25.46 20.18
CA PHE A 95 2.60 -24.45 20.39
C PHE A 95 2.77 -24.04 21.86
N ASP A 96 3.94 -23.47 22.18
CA ASP A 96 4.32 -23.06 23.54
C ASP A 96 3.60 -21.80 24.04
N GLU A 97 3.44 -21.71 25.37
CA GLU A 97 2.82 -20.57 26.09
C GLU A 97 3.39 -19.19 25.73
N LYS A 98 4.66 -19.11 25.30
CA LYS A 98 5.29 -17.85 24.87
C LYS A 98 4.55 -17.13 23.74
N HIS A 99 3.72 -17.82 22.96
CA HIS A 99 2.97 -17.23 21.85
C HIS A 99 1.49 -16.93 22.19
N ARG A 100 1.13 -16.91 23.49
CA ARG A 100 -0.25 -16.71 23.98
C ARG A 100 -0.94 -15.44 23.52
N GLN A 101 -0.21 -14.35 23.30
CA GLN A 101 -0.81 -13.06 22.92
C GLN A 101 -1.67 -13.14 21.65
N THR A 102 -1.33 -14.04 20.72
CA THR A 102 -2.05 -14.14 19.44
C THR A 102 -2.91 -15.39 19.32
N LYS A 103 -2.87 -16.32 20.29
CA LYS A 103 -3.48 -17.66 20.19
C LYS A 103 -3.09 -18.43 18.91
N THR A 104 -1.92 -18.14 18.33
CA THR A 104 -1.43 -18.76 17.11
C THR A 104 0.02 -19.21 17.22
N CYS A 105 0.40 -20.24 16.45
CA CYS A 105 1.74 -20.84 16.53
C CYS A 105 2.83 -20.04 15.81
N SER A 106 2.49 -19.05 14.97
CA SER A 106 3.46 -18.32 14.16
C SER A 106 2.96 -16.93 13.75
N ARG A 107 3.88 -16.07 13.31
CA ARG A 107 3.55 -14.74 12.77
C ARG A 107 2.63 -14.82 11.55
N GLU A 108 2.81 -15.83 10.72
CA GLU A 108 1.97 -16.11 9.56
C GLU A 108 0.53 -16.44 9.96
N CYS A 109 0.36 -17.36 10.93
CA CYS A 109 -0.97 -17.69 11.45
C CYS A 109 -1.62 -16.47 12.11
N ALA A 110 -0.87 -15.68 12.86
CA ALA A 110 -1.38 -14.42 13.43
C ALA A 110 -1.84 -13.45 12.34
N SER A 111 -1.12 -13.36 11.21
CA SER A 111 -1.49 -12.51 10.08
C SER A 111 -2.76 -13.00 9.39
N LYS A 112 -2.88 -14.32 9.18
CA LYS A 112 -4.10 -14.93 8.64
C LYS A 112 -5.31 -14.66 9.53
N LEU A 113 -5.16 -14.83 10.85
CA LEU A 113 -6.22 -14.54 11.82
C LEU A 113 -6.66 -13.09 11.77
N ARG A 114 -5.72 -12.13 11.74
CA ARG A 114 -6.05 -10.71 11.59
C ARG A 114 -6.83 -10.44 10.30
N SER A 115 -6.36 -10.98 9.17
CA SER A 115 -7.02 -10.80 7.88
C SER A 115 -8.46 -11.35 7.89
N GLN A 116 -8.67 -12.54 8.48
CA GLN A 116 -9.99 -13.14 8.62
C GLN A 116 -10.91 -12.27 9.48
N ASN A 117 -10.41 -11.78 10.62
CA ASN A 117 -11.17 -10.92 11.52
C ASN A 117 -11.55 -9.59 10.86
N THR A 118 -10.61 -8.97 10.12
CA THR A 118 -10.89 -7.74 9.37
C THR A 118 -11.94 -7.97 8.28
N GLY A 119 -11.85 -9.06 7.53
CA GLY A 119 -12.85 -9.43 6.53
C GLY A 119 -14.23 -9.63 7.15
N LYS A 120 -14.29 -10.39 8.26
CA LYS A 120 -15.51 -10.63 9.02
C LYS A 120 -16.14 -9.31 9.52
N TRP A 121 -15.32 -8.44 10.12
CA TRP A 121 -15.76 -7.12 10.59
C TRP A 121 -16.36 -6.26 9.47
N HIS A 122 -15.75 -6.26 8.27
CA HIS A 122 -16.29 -5.52 7.12
C HIS A 122 -17.58 -6.12 6.51
N ASN A 123 -17.79 -7.42 6.70
CA ASN A 123 -18.99 -8.12 6.23
C ASN A 123 -20.16 -7.95 7.20
N GLU A 124 -19.86 -7.90 8.51
CA GLU A 124 -20.86 -7.69 9.57
C GLU A 124 -21.23 -6.21 9.75
N MET A 125 -20.43 -5.28 9.20
CA MET A 125 -20.69 -3.85 9.28
C MET A 125 -21.91 -3.43 8.44
N PRO A 126 -22.88 -2.70 9.03
CA PRO A 126 -24.00 -2.12 8.27
C PRO A 126 -23.53 -1.17 7.15
N ASP A 127 -24.25 -1.15 6.03
CA ASP A 127 -23.85 -0.39 4.84
C ASP A 127 -23.70 1.12 5.10
N GLU A 128 -24.56 1.71 5.93
CA GLU A 128 -24.45 3.12 6.30
C GLU A 128 -23.16 3.43 7.07
N GLN A 129 -22.79 2.57 8.02
CA GLN A 129 -21.51 2.69 8.74
C GLN A 129 -20.32 2.50 7.79
N LYS A 130 -20.47 1.57 6.84
CA LYS A 130 -19.44 1.28 5.83
C LYS A 130 -19.19 2.48 4.91
N LYS A 131 -20.25 3.17 4.46
CA LYS A 131 -20.13 4.42 3.69
C LYS A 131 -19.38 5.50 4.47
N VAL A 132 -19.74 5.72 5.74
CA VAL A 132 -19.06 6.70 6.61
C VAL A 132 -17.59 6.32 6.82
N HIS A 133 -17.32 5.04 7.07
CA HIS A 133 -15.96 4.53 7.25
C HIS A 133 -15.08 4.78 6.02
N PHE A 134 -15.57 4.44 4.82
CA PHE A 134 -14.83 4.69 3.58
C PHE A 134 -14.64 6.18 3.30
N LYS A 135 -15.65 7.02 3.56
CA LYS A 135 -15.54 8.49 3.43
C LYS A 135 -14.41 9.02 4.31
N ASN A 136 -14.31 8.54 5.55
CA ASN A 136 -13.25 8.93 6.48
C ASN A 136 -11.87 8.46 6.01
N ILE A 137 -11.74 7.25 5.48
CA ILE A 137 -10.48 6.74 4.90
C ILE A 137 -10.04 7.61 3.72
N ILE A 138 -10.95 7.89 2.79
CA ILE A 138 -10.65 8.70 1.60
C ILE A 138 -10.18 10.09 2.02
N SER A 139 -10.89 10.74 2.95
CA SER A 139 -10.55 12.07 3.46
C SER A 139 -9.17 12.09 4.15
N LYS A 140 -8.92 11.15 5.07
CA LYS A 140 -7.62 11.03 5.75
C LYS A 140 -6.49 10.80 4.76
N THR A 141 -6.68 9.88 3.80
CA THR A 141 -5.68 9.56 2.78
C THR A 141 -5.37 10.77 1.90
N ALA A 142 -6.39 11.53 1.50
CA ALA A 142 -6.20 12.74 0.72
C ALA A 142 -5.41 13.81 1.51
N ASN A 143 -5.73 13.99 2.79
CA ASN A 143 -5.02 14.95 3.64
C ASN A 143 -3.54 14.55 3.84
N THR A 144 -3.27 13.29 4.14
CA THR A 144 -1.90 12.77 4.27
C THR A 144 -1.10 12.94 2.98
N ARG A 145 -1.72 12.68 1.81
CA ARG A 145 -1.06 12.89 0.51
C ARG A 145 -0.69 14.35 0.28
N LYS A 146 -1.61 15.26 0.60
CA LYS A 146 -1.39 16.72 0.48
C LYS A 146 -0.24 17.18 1.37
N ILE A 147 -0.20 16.74 2.63
CA ILE A 147 0.87 17.07 3.58
C ILE A 147 2.22 16.53 3.09
N ASN A 148 2.25 15.29 2.62
CA ASN A 148 3.49 14.62 2.22
C ASN A 148 3.93 14.94 0.78
N GLY A 149 3.15 15.72 0.02
CA GLY A 149 3.41 15.96 -1.41
C GLY A 149 3.43 14.68 -2.26
N THR A 150 2.77 13.61 -1.83
CA THR A 150 2.84 12.31 -2.51
C THR A 150 1.79 12.22 -3.61
N PRO A 151 2.19 11.94 -4.87
CA PRO A 151 1.24 11.80 -5.97
C PRO A 151 0.35 10.57 -5.76
N SER A 152 -0.79 10.55 -6.43
CA SER A 152 -1.63 9.35 -6.46
C SER A 152 -0.90 8.19 -7.15
N TRP A 153 -1.20 6.95 -6.74
CA TRP A 153 -0.50 5.75 -7.22
C TRP A 153 -0.59 5.52 -8.75
N ASN A 154 -1.63 6.08 -9.36
CA ASN A 154 -1.95 6.04 -10.79
C ASN A 154 -1.38 7.24 -11.57
N SER A 155 -0.73 8.20 -10.90
CA SER A 155 -0.17 9.37 -11.56
C SER A 155 0.86 8.96 -12.60
N GLY A 156 0.71 9.46 -13.83
CA GLY A 156 1.61 9.16 -14.96
C GLY A 156 1.46 7.77 -15.57
N LYS A 157 0.55 6.92 -15.09
CA LYS A 157 0.35 5.56 -15.62
C LYS A 157 -0.75 5.54 -16.67
N THR A 158 -0.50 4.83 -17.77
CA THR A 158 -1.47 4.53 -18.83
C THR A 158 -1.98 3.09 -18.71
N GLY A 159 -3.17 2.80 -19.24
CA GLY A 159 -3.73 1.44 -19.23
C GLY A 159 -4.22 0.93 -17.86
N VAL A 160 -4.30 1.81 -16.85
CA VAL A 160 -4.74 1.45 -15.49
C VAL A 160 -6.23 1.12 -15.42
N TYR A 161 -7.04 1.76 -16.28
CA TYR A 161 -8.49 1.69 -16.23
C TYR A 161 -9.06 0.90 -17.40
N SER A 162 -10.14 0.15 -17.14
CA SER A 162 -10.91 -0.51 -18.20
C SER A 162 -11.57 0.52 -19.11
N LYS A 163 -11.88 0.12 -20.35
CA LYS A 163 -12.60 0.97 -21.32
C LYS A 163 -13.92 1.48 -20.74
N GLU A 164 -14.66 0.62 -20.05
CA GLU A 164 -15.92 0.98 -19.37
C GLU A 164 -15.72 2.06 -18.30
N THR A 165 -14.63 1.96 -17.52
CA THR A 165 -14.31 2.96 -16.49
C THR A 165 -13.95 4.30 -17.12
N ILE A 166 -13.17 4.27 -18.20
CA ILE A 166 -12.81 5.48 -18.97
C ILE A 166 -14.07 6.16 -19.49
N GLU A 167 -15.04 5.39 -20.00
CA GLU A 167 -16.31 5.94 -20.47
C GLU A 167 -17.13 6.56 -19.33
N LYS A 168 -17.21 5.91 -18.17
CA LYS A 168 -17.88 6.50 -16.98
C LYS A 168 -17.23 7.83 -16.56
N ILE A 169 -15.90 7.91 -16.60
CA ILE A 169 -15.16 9.16 -16.32
C ILE A 169 -15.52 10.24 -17.36
N ARG A 170 -15.57 9.86 -18.65
CA ARG A 170 -15.95 10.77 -19.73
C ARG A 170 -17.37 11.31 -19.55
N GLN A 171 -18.33 10.44 -19.27
CA GLN A 171 -19.72 10.83 -19.01
C GLN A 171 -19.86 11.74 -17.78
N ALA A 172 -19.10 11.49 -16.72
CA ALA A 172 -19.07 12.37 -15.55
C ALA A 172 -18.51 13.76 -15.88
N ALA A 173 -17.46 13.84 -16.71
CA ALA A 173 -16.90 15.11 -17.17
C ALA A 173 -17.91 15.91 -18.02
N LEU A 174 -18.65 15.25 -18.91
CA LEU A 174 -19.72 15.88 -19.70
C LEU A 174 -20.83 16.45 -18.81
N LYS A 175 -21.26 15.70 -17.78
CA LYS A 175 -22.25 16.20 -16.80
C LYS A 175 -21.73 17.39 -15.99
N GLN A 176 -20.43 17.46 -15.71
CA GLN A 176 -19.85 18.61 -15.02
C GLN A 176 -19.90 19.87 -15.88
N ILE A 177 -19.62 19.70 -17.18
CA ILE A 177 -19.71 20.74 -18.20
C ILE A 177 -21.16 21.25 -18.32
N GLU A 178 -22.13 20.34 -18.42
CA GLU A 178 -23.56 20.68 -18.50
C GLU A 178 -24.04 21.48 -17.28
N ARG A 179 -23.50 21.19 -16.10
CA ARG A 179 -23.83 21.91 -14.85
C ARG A 179 -23.08 23.24 -14.69
N GLU A 180 -22.20 23.60 -15.63
CA GLU A 180 -21.34 24.78 -15.59
C GLU A 180 -20.53 24.92 -14.28
N THR A 181 -20.24 23.78 -13.64
CA THR A 181 -19.52 23.70 -12.36
C THR A 181 -18.01 23.71 -12.59
N PHE A 182 -17.52 24.78 -13.20
CA PHE A 182 -16.08 24.99 -13.38
C PHE A 182 -15.54 25.88 -12.28
N ARG A 183 -14.37 25.52 -11.78
CA ARG A 183 -13.64 26.37 -10.84
C ARG A 183 -12.87 27.42 -11.64
N LYS A 184 -13.27 28.67 -11.50
CA LYS A 184 -12.57 29.80 -12.11
C LYS A 184 -11.16 29.99 -11.56
N THR A 185 -10.22 30.33 -12.42
CA THR A 185 -8.87 30.77 -12.01
C THR A 185 -8.90 32.20 -11.45
N SER A 186 -7.82 32.64 -10.82
CA SER A 186 -7.75 34.02 -10.29
C SER A 186 -7.81 35.07 -11.41
N ILE A 187 -7.25 34.75 -12.59
CA ILE A 187 -7.21 35.65 -13.74
C ILE A 187 -8.58 35.75 -14.44
N GLU A 188 -9.29 34.63 -14.59
CA GLU A 188 -10.67 34.63 -15.08
C GLU A 188 -11.59 35.43 -14.15
N ARG A 189 -11.43 35.29 -12.84
CA ARG A 189 -12.21 36.08 -11.86
C ARG A 189 -11.94 37.58 -11.97
N ALA A 190 -10.71 37.99 -12.29
CA ALA A 190 -10.37 39.39 -12.48
C ALA A 190 -11.07 39.97 -13.72
N ILE A 191 -11.03 39.24 -14.84
CA ILE A 191 -11.75 39.60 -16.07
C ILE A 191 -13.26 39.63 -15.83
N GLU A 192 -13.81 38.59 -15.20
CA GLU A 192 -15.24 38.52 -14.89
C GLU A 192 -15.70 39.70 -14.03
N HIS A 193 -14.93 40.06 -13.00
CA HIS A 193 -15.25 41.21 -12.16
C HIS A 193 -15.33 42.49 -12.99
N PHE A 194 -14.39 42.71 -13.90
CA PHE A 194 -14.41 43.85 -14.80
C PHE A 194 -15.61 43.82 -15.76
N LEU A 195 -15.95 42.68 -16.35
CA LEU A 195 -17.11 42.54 -17.24
C LEU A 195 -18.41 42.88 -16.49
N VAL A 196 -18.55 42.40 -15.25
CA VAL A 196 -19.69 42.72 -14.38
C VAL A 196 -19.72 44.21 -14.03
N GLU A 197 -18.58 44.79 -13.64
CA GLU A 197 -18.45 46.21 -13.29
C GLU A 197 -18.85 47.13 -14.45
N GLN A 198 -18.50 46.76 -15.68
CA GLN A 198 -18.87 47.50 -16.89
C GLN A 198 -20.24 47.12 -17.46
N SER A 199 -21.00 46.25 -16.78
CA SER A 199 -22.30 45.75 -17.26
C SER A 199 -22.25 45.13 -18.67
N ILE A 200 -21.13 44.49 -19.01
CA ILE A 200 -20.95 43.79 -20.29
C ILE A 200 -21.55 42.40 -20.16
N PRO A 201 -22.57 42.02 -20.96
CA PRO A 201 -23.15 40.69 -20.88
C PRO A 201 -22.19 39.65 -21.46
N TYR A 202 -22.00 38.53 -20.75
CA TYR A 202 -21.10 37.47 -21.16
C TYR A 202 -21.65 36.08 -20.86
N LYS A 203 -21.13 35.08 -21.57
CA LYS A 203 -21.26 33.66 -21.26
C LYS A 203 -19.90 33.10 -20.89
N TYR A 204 -19.77 32.61 -19.66
CA TYR A 204 -18.57 31.96 -19.18
C TYR A 204 -18.47 30.53 -19.71
N SER A 205 -17.25 30.06 -20.00
CA SER A 205 -16.97 28.70 -20.48
C SER A 205 -17.78 28.35 -21.75
N PHE A 206 -17.68 29.18 -22.79
CA PHE A 206 -18.36 28.96 -24.05
C PHE A 206 -17.72 27.81 -24.83
N ILE A 207 -18.48 26.72 -25.05
CA ILE A 207 -18.01 25.57 -25.81
C ILE A 207 -18.57 25.63 -27.22
N PHE A 208 -17.69 25.58 -28.21
CA PHE A 208 -18.01 25.67 -29.63
C PHE A 208 -17.03 24.85 -30.46
N GLU A 209 -17.53 24.04 -31.40
CA GLU A 209 -16.71 23.18 -32.27
C GLU A 209 -15.65 22.34 -31.53
N GLY A 210 -15.99 21.82 -30.34
CA GLY A 210 -15.07 21.04 -29.51
C GLY A 210 -13.98 21.85 -28.78
N ALA A 211 -13.92 23.16 -28.99
CA ALA A 211 -13.10 24.10 -28.23
C ALA A 211 -13.91 24.73 -27.07
N GLN A 212 -13.24 25.00 -25.96
CA GLN A 212 -13.82 25.71 -24.81
C GLN A 212 -13.11 27.05 -24.68
N PHE A 213 -13.85 28.15 -24.70
CA PHE A 213 -13.38 29.52 -24.51
C PHE A 213 -13.79 30.07 -23.15
N ASP A 214 -12.96 30.90 -22.51
CA ASP A 214 -13.23 31.36 -21.14
C ASP A 214 -14.44 32.28 -21.09
N PHE A 215 -14.55 33.24 -22.02
CA PHE A 215 -15.71 34.12 -22.12
C PHE A 215 -16.12 34.37 -23.57
N LEU A 216 -17.43 34.37 -23.81
CA LEU A 216 -18.06 34.95 -24.98
C LEU A 216 -18.77 36.23 -24.55
N LEU A 217 -18.48 37.37 -25.19
CA LEU A 217 -19.21 38.61 -24.94
C LEU A 217 -20.52 38.59 -25.76
N LEU A 218 -21.66 38.55 -25.07
CA LEU A 218 -22.98 38.37 -25.69
C LEU A 218 -23.34 39.58 -26.55
N GLY A 219 -24.01 39.32 -27.67
CA GLY A 219 -24.34 40.37 -28.65
C GLY A 219 -23.16 40.80 -29.52
N THR A 220 -22.01 40.14 -29.39
CA THR A 220 -20.80 40.39 -30.19
C THR A 220 -20.20 39.08 -30.69
N ASN A 221 -19.21 39.18 -31.59
CA ASN A 221 -18.38 38.05 -31.99
C ASN A 221 -17.02 38.05 -31.26
N ILE A 222 -16.97 38.50 -30.01
CA ILE A 222 -15.72 38.59 -29.24
C ILE A 222 -15.61 37.43 -28.26
N LEU A 223 -14.49 36.70 -28.35
CA LEU A 223 -14.08 35.65 -27.42
C LEU A 223 -12.89 36.15 -26.60
N ILE A 224 -12.81 35.75 -25.32
CA ILE A 224 -11.68 36.05 -24.44
C ILE A 224 -11.07 34.76 -23.90
N GLU A 225 -9.74 34.71 -23.88
CA GLU A 225 -8.92 33.69 -23.19
C GLU A 225 -7.97 34.34 -22.18
N CYS A 226 -7.89 33.72 -21.00
CA CYS A 226 -7.01 34.08 -19.91
C CYS A 226 -5.87 33.06 -19.81
N ASP A 227 -4.73 33.34 -20.45
CA ASP A 227 -3.64 32.39 -20.58
C ASP A 227 -2.71 32.41 -19.36
N GLY A 228 -2.69 31.33 -18.59
CA GLY A 228 -1.67 31.11 -17.55
C GLY A 228 -0.25 31.06 -18.13
N ASP A 229 0.67 31.87 -17.59
CA ASP A 229 2.00 32.08 -18.18
C ASP A 229 2.80 30.78 -18.32
N PHE A 230 2.75 29.93 -17.28
CA PHE A 230 3.40 28.63 -17.29
C PHE A 230 2.73 27.66 -18.27
N TRP A 231 1.40 27.59 -18.30
CA TRP A 231 0.69 26.54 -19.04
C TRP A 231 0.77 26.75 -20.55
N HIS A 232 0.58 27.99 -21.00
CA HIS A 232 0.63 28.36 -22.42
C HIS A 232 2.04 28.74 -22.89
N GLY A 233 2.98 28.88 -21.95
CA GLY A 233 4.39 29.17 -22.24
C GLY A 233 4.58 30.59 -22.75
N ASN A 234 4.31 31.58 -21.89
CA ASN A 234 4.47 32.99 -22.19
C ASN A 234 5.91 33.28 -22.68
N PRO A 235 6.10 33.80 -23.90
CA PRO A 235 7.41 34.11 -24.45
C PRO A 235 8.26 35.05 -23.58
N LYS A 236 7.63 35.89 -22.74
CA LYS A 236 8.31 36.77 -21.78
C LYS A 236 9.17 35.99 -20.77
N PHE A 237 8.73 34.79 -20.39
CA PHE A 237 9.38 33.98 -19.34
C PHE A 237 9.98 32.67 -19.87
N TYR A 238 9.54 32.19 -21.03
CA TYR A 238 9.94 30.88 -21.57
C TYR A 238 10.54 31.01 -22.97
N SER A 239 11.86 30.78 -23.06
CA SER A 239 12.59 30.69 -24.33
C SER A 239 12.49 29.30 -24.99
N SER A 240 12.14 28.27 -24.21
CA SER A 240 11.91 26.91 -24.69
C SER A 240 10.72 26.27 -23.98
N PHE A 241 10.06 25.32 -24.65
CA PHE A 241 8.81 24.71 -24.15
C PHE A 241 9.02 23.30 -23.57
N TYR A 242 8.45 23.07 -22.39
CA TYR A 242 8.24 21.74 -21.83
C TYR A 242 7.31 20.91 -22.71
N LYS A 243 7.40 19.57 -22.60
CA LYS A 243 6.55 18.64 -23.38
C LYS A 243 5.06 18.95 -23.26
N ILE A 244 4.59 19.33 -22.07
CA ILE A 244 3.20 19.69 -21.83
C ILE A 244 2.81 21.00 -22.54
N GLN A 245 3.66 22.03 -22.47
CA GLN A 245 3.45 23.31 -23.16
C GLN A 245 3.38 23.12 -24.68
N LYS A 246 4.24 22.27 -25.25
CA LYS A 246 4.19 21.94 -26.69
C LYS A 246 2.84 21.37 -27.11
N ARG A 247 2.27 20.48 -26.29
CA ARG A 247 0.94 19.88 -26.54
C ARG A 247 -0.18 20.92 -26.42
N ILE A 248 -0.11 21.80 -25.41
CA ILE A 248 -1.10 22.86 -25.20
C ILE A 248 -1.07 23.83 -26.39
N LYS A 249 0.12 24.26 -26.83
CA LYS A 249 0.27 25.15 -27.99
C LYS A 249 -0.35 24.61 -29.27
N ALA A 250 -0.23 23.31 -29.53
CA ALA A 250 -0.89 22.70 -30.70
C ALA A 250 -2.42 22.88 -30.63
N ARG A 251 -3.01 22.73 -29.44
CA ARG A 251 -4.44 22.96 -29.21
C ARG A 251 -4.82 24.43 -29.29
N ASP A 252 -3.97 25.33 -28.79
CA ASP A 252 -4.19 26.77 -28.87
C ASP A 252 -4.25 27.25 -30.34
N ILE A 253 -3.39 26.70 -31.20
CA ILE A 253 -3.41 26.98 -32.65
C ILE A 253 -4.75 26.56 -33.26
N GLU A 254 -5.23 25.36 -32.92
CA GLU A 254 -6.53 24.84 -33.37
C GLU A 254 -7.68 25.74 -32.88
N LYS A 255 -7.68 26.15 -31.61
CA LYS A 255 -8.68 27.09 -31.06
C LYS A 255 -8.69 28.42 -31.78
N ASN A 256 -7.51 28.99 -32.06
CA ASN A 256 -7.37 30.23 -32.82
C ASN A 256 -7.98 30.08 -34.22
N GLN A 257 -7.71 28.95 -34.91
CA GLN A 257 -8.26 28.67 -36.23
C GLN A 257 -9.78 28.53 -36.20
N ILE A 258 -10.33 27.84 -35.19
CA ILE A 258 -11.78 27.70 -35.01
C ILE A 258 -12.45 29.07 -34.84
N ALA A 259 -11.90 29.93 -33.97
CA ALA A 259 -12.44 31.27 -33.74
C ALA A 259 -12.44 32.10 -35.04
N VAL A 260 -11.31 32.17 -35.73
CA VAL A 260 -11.16 32.95 -36.98
C VAL A 260 -12.06 32.41 -38.08
N ALA A 261 -12.11 31.08 -38.27
CA ALA A 261 -12.93 30.45 -39.31
C ALA A 261 -14.43 30.73 -39.15
N HIS A 262 -14.89 31.02 -37.93
CA HIS A 262 -16.28 31.31 -37.61
C HIS A 262 -16.53 32.80 -37.33
N GLY A 263 -15.60 33.68 -37.71
CA GLY A 263 -15.78 35.13 -37.63
C GLY A 263 -15.71 35.69 -36.22
N TYR A 264 -15.14 34.95 -35.27
CA TYR A 264 -14.89 35.45 -33.92
C TYR A 264 -13.55 36.20 -33.83
N THR A 265 -13.59 37.36 -33.18
CA THR A 265 -12.40 38.08 -32.72
C THR A 265 -11.96 37.49 -31.39
N LEU A 266 -10.81 36.81 -31.38
CA LEU A 266 -10.26 36.19 -30.18
C LEU A 266 -9.25 37.11 -29.49
N LEU A 267 -9.57 37.56 -28.28
CA LEU A 267 -8.67 38.32 -27.41
C LEU A 267 -8.00 37.38 -26.41
N ARG A 268 -6.67 37.31 -26.46
CA ARG A 268 -5.87 36.56 -25.49
C ARG A 268 -5.10 37.50 -24.59
N PHE A 269 -5.13 37.21 -23.30
CA PHE A 269 -4.44 37.98 -22.27
C PHE A 269 -3.60 37.04 -21.40
N TRP A 270 -2.32 37.36 -21.26
CA TRP A 270 -1.43 36.62 -20.39
C TRP A 270 -1.73 36.89 -18.92
N GLU A 271 -1.46 35.91 -18.07
CA GLU A 271 -1.57 36.04 -16.61
C GLU A 271 -0.76 37.24 -16.08
N ASP A 272 0.45 37.46 -16.60
CA ASP A 272 1.26 38.64 -16.29
C ASP A 272 0.59 39.95 -16.70
N GLU A 273 -0.05 40.03 -17.86
CA GLU A 273 -0.81 41.23 -18.28
C GLU A 273 -1.98 41.48 -17.33
N ILE A 274 -2.75 40.44 -17.01
CA ILE A 274 -3.93 40.57 -16.15
C ILE A 274 -3.55 41.00 -14.72
N LYS A 275 -2.41 40.53 -14.22
CA LYS A 275 -1.96 40.83 -12.84
C LYS A 275 -1.20 42.14 -12.72
N ASN A 276 -0.37 42.47 -13.71
CA ASN A 276 0.60 43.57 -13.60
C ASN A 276 0.24 44.79 -14.46
N ASP A 277 -0.62 44.64 -15.47
CA ASP A 277 -1.05 45.73 -16.36
C ASP A 277 -2.54 45.59 -16.75
N PHE A 278 -3.39 45.47 -15.73
CA PHE A 278 -4.81 45.20 -15.94
C PHE A 278 -5.53 46.34 -16.68
N GLU A 279 -5.06 47.58 -16.54
CA GLU A 279 -5.64 48.72 -17.26
C GLU A 279 -5.47 48.61 -18.78
N ASN A 280 -4.34 48.08 -19.26
CA ASN A 280 -4.16 47.80 -20.68
C ASN A 280 -5.11 46.70 -21.17
N VAL A 281 -5.33 45.67 -20.35
CA VAL A 281 -6.30 44.59 -20.64
C VAL A 281 -7.71 45.17 -20.79
N LYS A 282 -8.17 46.00 -19.85
CA LYS A 282 -9.47 46.68 -19.91
C LYS A 282 -9.62 47.50 -21.18
N LYS A 283 -8.61 48.31 -21.52
CA LYS A 283 -8.61 49.14 -22.74
C LYS A 283 -8.76 48.29 -24.00
N ARG A 284 -8.03 47.17 -24.11
CA ARG A 284 -8.12 46.26 -25.25
C ARG A 284 -9.52 45.66 -25.40
N ILE A 285 -10.18 45.30 -24.30
CA ILE A 285 -11.56 44.78 -24.32
C ILE A 285 -12.53 45.86 -24.79
N ILE A 286 -12.46 47.06 -24.22
CA ILE A 286 -13.34 48.18 -24.59
C ILE A 286 -13.15 48.57 -26.06
N ASN A 287 -11.90 48.69 -26.52
CA ASN A 287 -11.61 49.02 -27.91
C ASN A 287 -12.15 47.97 -28.88
N ALA A 288 -12.08 46.69 -28.52
CA ALA A 288 -12.66 45.62 -29.34
C ALA A 288 -14.19 45.72 -29.43
N LEU A 289 -14.85 46.05 -28.31
CA LEU A 289 -16.31 46.28 -28.28
C LEU A 289 -16.72 47.45 -29.18
N LEU A 290 -15.97 48.56 -29.12
CA LEU A 290 -16.22 49.74 -29.96
C LEU A 290 -15.96 49.47 -31.45
N ALA A 291 -15.11 48.52 -31.80
CA ALA A 291 -14.87 48.12 -33.18
C ALA A 291 -15.98 47.21 -33.76
N THR A 292 -16.83 46.64 -32.90
CA THR A 292 -17.98 45.81 -33.30
C THR A 292 -19.30 46.56 -33.41
N THR A 293 -19.37 47.80 -32.90
CA THR A 293 -20.50 48.74 -33.08
C THR A 293 -20.32 49.59 -34.33
#